data_AF-A0A498MMY4-F1
#
_entry.id   AF-A0A498MMY4-F1
#
_cell.length_a   1.000
_cell.length_b   1.000
_cell.length_c   1.000
_cell.angle_alpha   90.00
_cell.angle_beta   90.00
_cell.angle_gamma   90.00
#
_symmetry.space_group_name_H-M   'P 1'
#
loop_
_entity.id
_entity.type
_entity.pdbx_description
1 polymer ?
#
loop_
_entity_poly.entity_id
_entity_poly.type
_entity_poly.pdbx_seq_one_letter_code
_entity_poly.pdbx_strand_id
1 'polypeptide(L)'
;MLDASRLLKDLCCPYEGLASRLANGDVKDTKEHLKIILFLASELQAAEIVASKPATDAEELDASLQDLRVIYETLKLPDPAGRDARDTFTAVQQQVDVLLKQLPETHVGDPAFKSSLHSEQWRELEKINSVLSAEYECRRRMLIKRLDVTIQSFSWSDRAKAREN
;
A
#
# COMPACT_ATOMS: atom_id res chain seq x y z
N MET A 1 -23.51 10.32 12.19
CA MET A 1 -22.87 11.47 11.52
C MET A 1 -21.48 11.59 12.11
N LEU A 2 -20.43 11.31 11.33
CA LEU A 2 -19.05 11.41 11.83
C LEU A 2 -18.73 12.88 12.12
N ASP A 3 -18.32 13.16 13.35
CA ASP A 3 -17.83 14.48 13.73
C ASP A 3 -16.35 14.57 13.38
N ALA A 4 -16.03 15.30 12.32
CA ALA A 4 -14.66 15.48 11.84
C ALA A 4 -13.77 16.14 12.90
N SER A 5 -14.33 16.98 13.78
CA SER A 5 -13.56 17.61 14.86
C SER A 5 -13.09 16.59 15.90
N ARG A 6 -13.97 15.64 16.25
CA ARG A 6 -13.65 14.55 17.16
C ARG A 6 -12.61 13.61 16.55
N LEU A 7 -12.76 13.25 15.28
CA LEU A 7 -11.78 12.42 14.56
C LEU A 7 -10.38 13.06 14.58
N LEU A 8 -10.27 14.35 14.31
CA LEU A 8 -8.98 15.06 14.36
C LEU A 8 -8.37 15.08 15.77
N LYS A 9 -9.21 15.14 16.81
CA LYS A 9 -8.75 15.08 18.20
C LYS A 9 -8.27 13.67 18.58
N ASP A 10 -9.01 12.64 18.16
CA ASP A 10 -8.68 11.24 18.43
C ASP A 10 -7.40 10.81 17.69
N LEU A 11 -7.14 11.37 16.50
CA LEU A 11 -5.90 11.18 15.73
C LEU A 11 -4.74 12.08 16.19
N CYS A 12 -4.87 12.82 17.29
CA CYS A 12 -3.83 13.72 17.81
C CYS A 12 -3.29 14.72 16.77
N CYS A 13 -4.19 15.34 15.99
CA CYS A 13 -3.83 16.30 14.94
C CYS A 13 -2.88 17.40 15.46
N PRO A 14 -1.72 17.64 14.81
CA PRO A 14 -0.68 18.53 15.31
C PRO A 14 -1.01 20.03 15.16
N TYR A 15 -2.13 20.36 14.50
CA TYR A 15 -2.56 21.73 14.30
C TYR A 15 -3.42 22.19 15.48
N GLU A 16 -2.78 22.90 16.40
CA GLU A 16 -3.39 23.43 17.62
C GLU A 16 -4.69 24.22 17.32
N GLY A 17 -5.77 23.85 18.01
CA GLY A 17 -7.08 24.49 17.89
C GLY A 17 -7.81 24.24 16.56
N LEU A 18 -7.28 23.45 15.63
CA LEU A 18 -7.93 23.20 14.34
C LEU A 18 -9.21 22.35 14.50
N ALA A 19 -9.18 21.34 15.39
CA ALA A 19 -10.34 20.52 15.70
C ALA A 19 -11.48 21.35 16.32
N SER A 20 -11.17 22.21 17.30
CA SER A 20 -12.17 23.07 17.94
C SER A 20 -12.72 24.13 16.99
N ARG A 21 -11.88 24.71 16.12
CA ARG A 21 -12.32 25.67 15.09
C ARG A 21 -13.19 25.01 14.02
N LEU A 22 -12.91 23.76 13.66
CA LEU A 22 -13.75 22.99 12.75
C LEU A 22 -15.12 22.68 13.39
N ALA A 23 -15.15 22.31 14.67
CA ALA A 23 -16.40 22.11 15.42
C ALA A 23 -17.27 23.38 15.45
N ASN A 24 -16.63 24.55 15.52
CA ASN A 24 -17.30 25.84 15.58
C ASN A 24 -17.59 26.47 14.19
N GLY A 25 -17.26 25.77 13.09
CA GLY A 25 -17.47 26.30 11.73
C GLY A 25 -16.57 27.49 11.35
N ASP A 26 -15.44 27.65 12.03
CA ASP A 26 -14.53 28.80 11.90
C ASP A 26 -13.29 28.52 11.03
N VAL A 27 -13.30 27.41 10.29
CA VAL A 27 -12.29 27.09 9.28
C VAL A 27 -12.75 27.74 7.97
N LYS A 28 -12.28 28.95 7.69
CA LYS A 28 -12.67 29.72 6.49
C LYS A 28 -11.57 29.81 5.44
N ASP A 29 -10.33 29.53 5.83
CA ASP A 29 -9.17 29.66 4.95
C ASP A 29 -8.92 28.37 4.16
N THR A 30 -8.68 28.49 2.86
CA THR A 30 -8.36 27.36 1.99
C THR A 30 -7.10 26.62 2.46
N LYS A 31 -6.12 27.33 3.04
CA LYS A 31 -4.90 26.69 3.56
C LYS A 31 -5.18 25.81 4.78
N GLU A 32 -6.15 26.16 5.61
CA GLU A 32 -6.54 25.36 6.77
C GLU A 32 -7.25 24.06 6.35
N HIS A 33 -8.11 24.14 5.34
CA HIS A 33 -8.71 22.95 4.74
C HIS A 33 -7.64 22.02 4.14
N LEU A 34 -6.65 22.58 3.44
CA LEU A 34 -5.54 21.79 2.89
C LEU A 34 -4.71 21.10 3.97
N LYS A 35 -4.46 21.76 5.11
CA LYS A 35 -3.78 21.14 6.25
C LYS A 35 -4.56 19.95 6.81
N ILE A 36 -5.89 20.05 6.91
CA ILE A 36 -6.77 18.96 7.34
C ILE A 36 -6.69 17.80 6.35
N ILE A 37 -6.84 18.08 5.05
CA ILE A 37 -6.82 17.06 4.00
C ILE A 37 -5.46 16.35 3.98
N LEU A 38 -4.36 17.10 4.05
CA LEU A 38 -3.02 16.54 4.04
C LEU A 38 -2.78 15.63 5.25
N PHE A 39 -3.20 16.06 6.44
CA PHE A 39 -3.11 15.26 7.66
C PHE A 39 -3.94 13.98 7.58
N LEU A 40 -5.20 14.07 7.18
CA LEU A 40 -6.07 12.89 7.04
C LEU A 40 -5.57 11.93 5.96
N ALA A 41 -5.04 12.45 4.85
CA ALA A 41 -4.41 11.64 3.82
C ALA A 41 -3.18 10.91 4.36
N SER A 42 -2.32 11.56 5.15
CA SER A 42 -1.16 10.91 5.76
C SER A 42 -1.55 9.85 6.80
N GLU A 43 -2.59 10.08 7.60
CA GLU A 43 -3.09 9.09 8.57
C GLU A 43 -3.73 7.89 7.87
N LEU A 44 -4.48 8.13 6.78
CA LEU A 44 -5.03 7.06 5.96
C LEU A 44 -3.92 6.21 5.32
N GLN A 45 -2.91 6.87 4.73
CA GLN A 45 -1.74 6.18 4.17
C GLN A 45 -0.99 5.37 5.23
N ALA A 46 -0.82 5.91 6.43
CA ALA A 46 -0.20 5.18 7.53
C ALA A 46 -1.03 3.96 7.94
N ALA A 47 -2.35 4.09 8.01
CA ALA A 47 -3.26 2.98 8.30
C ALA A 47 -3.21 1.89 7.23
N GLU A 48 -3.16 2.26 5.94
CA GLU A 48 -3.01 1.30 4.83
C GLU A 48 -1.68 0.54 4.92
N ILE A 49 -0.57 1.23 5.22
CA ILE A 49 0.74 0.60 5.39
C ILE A 49 0.75 -0.40 6.55
N VAL A 50 0.07 -0.07 7.65
CA VAL A 50 -0.06 -0.97 8.82
C VAL A 50 -0.95 -2.17 8.49
N ALA A 51 -2.03 -1.96 7.74
CA ALA A 51 -2.91 -3.03 7.28
C ALA A 51 -2.21 -3.96 6.27
N SER A 52 -1.26 -3.45 5.48
CA SER A 52 -0.54 -4.19 4.45
C SER A 52 0.72 -4.93 4.96
N LYS A 53 0.80 -5.28 6.25
CA LYS A 53 1.99 -5.90 6.84
C LYS A 53 2.20 -7.31 6.25
N PRO A 54 3.42 -7.67 5.80
CA PRO A 54 3.68 -8.99 5.23
C PRO A 54 3.68 -10.05 6.31
N ALA A 55 3.21 -11.22 5.91
CA ALA A 55 2.68 -12.25 6.77
C ALA A 55 3.56 -13.53 6.62
N THR A 56 3.60 -14.37 7.66
CA THR A 56 4.41 -15.59 7.79
C THR A 56 4.10 -16.68 6.73
N ASP A 57 4.91 -17.72 6.59
CA ASP A 57 4.81 -18.72 5.49
C ASP A 57 3.41 -19.37 5.31
N ALA A 58 2.62 -19.56 6.39
CA ALA A 58 1.24 -20.08 6.29
C ALA A 58 0.23 -19.01 5.80
N GLU A 59 0.56 -17.76 6.10
CA GLU A 59 -0.14 -16.54 5.76
C GLU A 59 0.20 -16.08 4.31
N GLU A 60 1.34 -16.50 3.75
CA GLU A 60 1.77 -16.23 2.37
C GLU A 60 0.93 -16.99 1.33
N LEU A 61 0.55 -18.24 1.64
CA LEU A 61 -0.41 -19.02 0.86
C LEU A 61 -1.82 -18.42 0.92
N ASP A 62 -2.23 -17.92 2.09
CA ASP A 62 -3.49 -17.21 2.27
C ASP A 62 -3.49 -15.86 1.51
N ALA A 63 -2.37 -15.14 1.54
CA ALA A 63 -2.16 -13.91 0.77
C ALA A 63 -2.22 -14.17 -0.74
N SER A 64 -1.61 -15.26 -1.23
CA SER A 64 -1.66 -15.64 -2.65
C SER A 64 -3.09 -15.98 -3.11
N LEU A 65 -3.88 -16.64 -2.25
CA LEU A 65 -5.30 -16.90 -2.51
C LEU A 65 -6.14 -15.63 -2.44
N GLN A 66 -5.81 -14.72 -1.54
CA GLN A 66 -6.46 -13.42 -1.41
C GLN A 66 -6.20 -12.53 -2.63
N ASP A 67 -4.96 -12.49 -3.13
CA ASP A 67 -4.60 -11.78 -4.36
C ASP A 67 -5.38 -12.33 -5.55
N LEU A 68 -5.49 -13.65 -5.65
CA LEU A 68 -6.28 -14.31 -6.69
C LEU A 68 -7.78 -13.96 -6.58
N ARG A 69 -8.34 -13.86 -5.37
CA ARG A 69 -9.71 -13.37 -5.15
C ARG A 69 -9.87 -11.92 -5.58
N VAL A 70 -8.93 -11.04 -5.23
CA VAL A 70 -8.95 -9.62 -5.63
C VAL A 70 -8.90 -9.48 -7.15
N ILE A 71 -8.07 -10.29 -7.83
CA ILE A 71 -8.03 -10.33 -9.31
C ILE A 71 -9.41 -10.71 -9.86
N TYR A 72 -10.03 -11.75 -9.31
CA TYR A 72 -11.36 -12.21 -9.73
C TYR A 72 -12.45 -11.15 -9.52
N GLU A 73 -12.48 -10.52 -8.35
CA GLU A 73 -13.41 -9.44 -8.04
C GLU A 73 -13.21 -8.24 -8.99
N THR A 74 -11.96 -7.86 -9.24
CA THR A 74 -11.60 -6.77 -10.16
C THR A 74 -12.04 -7.06 -11.59
N LEU A 75 -11.83 -8.30 -12.05
CA LEU A 75 -12.22 -8.76 -13.37
C LEU A 75 -13.71 -9.14 -13.47
N LYS A 76 -14.45 -9.03 -12.36
CA LYS A 76 -15.87 -9.42 -12.22
C LYS A 76 -16.13 -10.87 -12.59
N LEU A 77 -15.18 -11.74 -12.27
CA LEU A 77 -15.27 -13.17 -12.47
C LEU A 77 -15.93 -13.85 -11.26
N PRO A 78 -16.66 -14.96 -11.47
CA PRO A 78 -17.24 -15.73 -10.38
C PRO A 78 -16.15 -16.38 -9.53
N ASP A 79 -16.39 -16.48 -8.21
CA ASP A 79 -15.43 -16.98 -7.20
C ASP A 79 -14.62 -18.20 -7.70
N PRO A 80 -13.28 -18.16 -7.62
CA PRO A 80 -12.42 -19.28 -8.02
C PRO A 80 -12.46 -20.46 -7.04
N ALA A 81 -13.14 -20.37 -5.89
CA ALA A 81 -13.20 -21.42 -4.88
C ALA A 81 -13.56 -22.79 -5.48
N GLY A 82 -12.68 -23.78 -5.26
CA GLY A 82 -12.87 -25.17 -5.69
C GLY A 82 -12.53 -25.47 -7.15
N ARG A 83 -12.04 -24.50 -7.94
CA ARG A 83 -11.49 -24.76 -9.28
C ARG A 83 -10.02 -25.17 -9.23
N ASP A 84 -9.62 -25.93 -10.25
CA ASP A 84 -8.22 -26.22 -10.52
C ASP A 84 -7.47 -24.95 -10.95
N ALA A 85 -6.17 -24.87 -10.64
CA ALA A 85 -5.31 -23.74 -10.97
C ALA A 85 -5.29 -23.42 -12.48
N ARG A 86 -5.30 -24.43 -13.34
CA ARG A 86 -5.30 -24.18 -14.79
C ARG A 86 -6.59 -23.51 -15.23
N ASP A 87 -7.73 -24.01 -14.77
CA ASP A 87 -9.03 -23.42 -15.08
C ASP A 87 -9.16 -21.99 -14.52
N THR A 88 -8.59 -21.73 -13.34
CA THR A 88 -8.63 -20.37 -12.78
C THR A 88 -7.84 -19.37 -13.62
N PHE A 89 -6.59 -19.68 -13.95
CA PHE A 89 -5.76 -18.80 -14.78
C PHE A 89 -6.28 -18.68 -16.21
N THR A 90 -6.90 -19.73 -16.75
CA THR A 90 -7.54 -19.68 -18.08
C THR A 90 -8.71 -18.69 -18.09
N ALA A 91 -9.55 -18.69 -17.05
CA ALA A 91 -10.66 -17.74 -16.94
C ALA A 91 -10.16 -16.28 -16.83
N VAL A 92 -9.11 -16.05 -16.04
CA VAL A 92 -8.46 -14.74 -15.93
C VAL A 92 -7.93 -14.27 -17.28
N GLN A 93 -7.17 -15.12 -17.98
CA GLN A 93 -6.60 -14.79 -19.29
C GLN A 93 -7.70 -14.42 -20.30
N GLN A 94 -8.75 -15.24 -20.39
CA GLN A 94 -9.87 -14.99 -21.32
C GLN A 94 -10.56 -13.65 -21.04
N GLN A 95 -10.77 -13.33 -19.76
CA GLN A 95 -11.42 -12.08 -19.38
C GLN A 95 -10.54 -10.87 -19.68
N VAL A 96 -9.22 -10.97 -19.45
CA VAL A 96 -8.27 -9.93 -19.84
C VAL A 96 -8.27 -9.71 -21.35
N ASP A 97 -8.26 -10.77 -22.15
CA ASP A 97 -8.32 -10.67 -23.61
C ASP A 97 -9.61 -9.99 -24.11
N VAL A 98 -10.75 -10.24 -23.44
CA VAL A 98 -12.02 -9.55 -23.75
C VAL A 98 -11.93 -8.07 -23.41
N LEU A 99 -11.41 -7.72 -22.23
CA LEU A 99 -11.28 -6.32 -21.78
C LEU A 99 -10.30 -5.55 -22.68
N LEU A 100 -9.17 -6.14 -23.05
CA LEU A 100 -8.19 -5.50 -23.93
C LEU A 100 -8.80 -5.13 -25.29
N LYS A 101 -9.70 -5.96 -25.84
CA LYS A 101 -10.42 -5.66 -27.09
C LYS A 101 -11.43 -4.50 -26.97
N GLN A 102 -11.86 -4.18 -25.76
CA GLN A 102 -12.80 -3.08 -25.51
C GLN A 102 -12.09 -1.73 -25.28
N LEU A 103 -10.79 -1.75 -24.99
CA LEU A 103 -10.01 -0.54 -24.73
C LEU A 103 -9.51 0.08 -26.05
N PRO A 104 -9.34 1.41 -26.12
CA PRO A 104 -8.68 2.06 -27.24
C PRO A 104 -7.26 1.52 -27.44
N GLU A 105 -6.78 1.44 -28.68
CA GLU A 105 -5.43 0.96 -29.00
C GLU A 105 -4.31 1.75 -28.31
N THR A 106 -4.58 2.99 -27.89
CA THR A 106 -3.61 3.84 -27.18
C THR A 106 -3.61 3.64 -25.66
N HIS A 107 -4.48 2.78 -25.12
CA HIS A 107 -4.64 2.65 -23.66
C HIS A 107 -3.48 1.88 -23.02
N VAL A 108 -2.96 0.87 -23.72
CA VAL A 108 -1.77 0.11 -23.30
C VAL A 108 -0.61 0.54 -24.19
N GLY A 109 0.44 1.09 -23.59
CA GLY A 109 1.63 1.48 -24.34
C GLY A 109 2.37 0.29 -24.96
N ASP A 110 3.32 0.58 -25.83
CA ASP A 110 4.20 -0.44 -26.40
C ASP A 110 4.86 -1.27 -25.28
N PRO A 111 4.85 -2.61 -25.37
CA PRO A 111 5.52 -3.43 -24.38
C PRO A 111 7.03 -3.10 -24.37
N ALA A 112 7.59 -2.96 -23.17
CA ALA A 112 9.01 -2.70 -22.98
C ALA A 112 9.91 -3.82 -23.54
N PHE A 113 9.36 -5.02 -23.68
CA PHE A 113 10.03 -6.19 -24.23
C PHE A 113 9.08 -6.95 -25.18
N LYS A 114 9.49 -7.14 -26.44
CA LYS A 114 8.65 -7.70 -27.53
C LYS A 114 8.94 -9.17 -27.86
N SER A 115 10.11 -9.67 -27.46
CA SER A 115 10.53 -11.05 -27.72
C SER A 115 10.09 -11.99 -26.60
N SER A 116 9.98 -13.29 -26.88
CA SER A 116 9.90 -14.31 -25.84
C SER A 116 11.30 -14.64 -25.31
N LEU A 117 11.39 -14.91 -24.02
CA LEU A 117 12.63 -15.38 -23.40
C LEU A 117 12.75 -16.90 -23.54
N HIS A 118 13.93 -17.39 -23.88
CA HIS A 118 14.22 -18.83 -23.84
C HIS A 118 14.59 -19.29 -22.42
N SER A 119 14.60 -20.61 -22.18
CA SER A 119 14.80 -21.18 -20.84
C SER A 119 16.07 -20.69 -20.13
N GLU A 120 17.19 -20.58 -20.84
CA GLU A 120 18.44 -20.05 -20.28
C GLU A 120 18.35 -18.56 -19.93
N GLN A 121 17.65 -17.73 -20.71
CA GLN A 121 17.42 -16.33 -20.38
C GLN A 121 16.52 -16.19 -19.15
N TRP A 122 15.47 -17.01 -19.02
CA TRP A 122 14.64 -17.05 -17.83
C TRP A 122 15.46 -17.37 -16.57
N ARG A 123 16.37 -18.34 -16.67
CA ARG A 123 17.27 -18.70 -15.57
C ARG A 123 18.17 -17.53 -15.16
N GLU A 124 18.72 -16.79 -16.12
CA GLU A 124 19.56 -15.62 -15.79
C GLU A 124 18.72 -14.48 -15.21
N LEU A 125 17.52 -14.25 -15.74
CA LEU A 125 16.59 -13.26 -15.19
C LEU A 125 16.21 -13.58 -13.75
N GLU A 126 15.95 -14.84 -13.43
CA GLU A 126 15.62 -15.30 -12.10
C GLU A 126 16.79 -15.12 -11.11
N LYS A 127 18.02 -15.37 -11.58
CA LYS A 127 19.24 -15.06 -10.81
C LYS A 127 19.37 -13.57 -10.52
N ILE A 128 19.16 -12.70 -11.52
CA ILE A 128 19.17 -11.24 -11.33
C ILE A 128 18.10 -10.84 -10.32
N ASN A 129 16.87 -11.35 -10.47
CA ASN A 129 15.76 -11.07 -9.57
C ASN A 129 16.05 -11.49 -8.13
N SER A 130 16.69 -12.65 -7.93
CA SER A 130 17.09 -13.15 -6.61
C SER A 130 18.09 -12.20 -5.93
N VAL A 131 19.12 -11.76 -6.66
CA VAL A 131 20.13 -10.83 -6.13
C VAL A 131 19.49 -9.48 -5.78
N LEU A 132 18.67 -8.92 -6.67
CA LEU A 132 18.00 -7.64 -6.44
C LEU A 132 17.02 -7.72 -5.27
N SER A 133 16.24 -8.80 -5.16
CA SER A 133 15.31 -9.01 -4.06
C SER A 133 16.04 -9.02 -2.71
N ALA A 134 17.15 -9.76 -2.61
CA ALA A 134 17.96 -9.80 -1.39
C ALA A 134 18.54 -8.42 -1.03
N GLU A 135 19.00 -7.65 -2.01
CA GLU A 135 19.49 -6.28 -1.81
C GLU A 135 18.36 -5.35 -1.31
N TYR A 136 17.18 -5.42 -1.93
CA TYR A 136 16.03 -4.61 -1.55
C TYR A 136 15.51 -4.94 -0.16
N GLU A 137 15.50 -6.22 0.23
CA GLU A 137 15.19 -6.62 1.60
C GLU A 137 16.18 -6.06 2.62
N CYS A 138 17.48 -6.13 2.32
CA CYS A 138 18.53 -5.56 3.16
C CYS A 138 18.31 -4.04 3.33
N ARG A 139 18.08 -3.33 2.21
CA ARG A 139 17.82 -1.89 2.21
C ARG A 139 16.56 -1.54 3.00
N ARG A 140 15.48 -2.31 2.84
CA ARG A 140 14.22 -2.12 3.58
C ARG A 140 14.44 -2.25 5.08
N ARG A 141 15.12 -3.31 5.52
CA ARG A 141 15.46 -3.50 6.95
C ARG A 141 16.32 -2.36 7.49
N MET A 142 17.31 -1.91 6.73
CA MET A 142 18.17 -0.78 7.12
C MET A 142 17.38 0.53 7.27
N LEU A 143 16.47 0.82 6.34
CA LEU A 143 15.61 2.00 6.39
C LEU A 143 14.66 1.97 7.59
N ILE A 144 14.02 0.82 7.85
CA ILE A 144 13.15 0.61 9.03
C ILE A 144 13.97 0.82 10.31
N LYS A 145 15.13 0.17 10.44
CA LYS A 145 15.97 0.31 11.62
C LYS A 145 16.45 1.75 11.84
N ARG A 146 16.76 2.47 10.76
CA ARG A 146 17.14 3.89 10.83
C ARG A 146 15.98 4.74 11.35
N LEU A 147 14.76 4.48 10.89
CA LEU A 147 13.56 5.14 11.40
C LEU A 147 13.40 4.87 12.91
N ASP A 148 13.51 3.61 13.33
CA ASP A 148 13.40 3.24 14.75
C ASP A 148 14.43 3.98 15.61
N VAL A 149 15.70 3.98 15.21
CA VAL A 149 16.77 4.67 15.95
C VAL A 149 16.53 6.18 15.99
N THR A 150 15.99 6.75 14.90
CA THR A 150 15.63 8.18 14.85
C THR A 150 14.52 8.49 15.84
N ILE A 151 13.47 7.67 15.90
CA ILE A 151 12.38 7.81 16.87
C ILE A 151 12.91 7.68 18.30
N GLN A 152 13.74 6.67 18.58
CA GLN A 152 14.34 6.44 19.90
C GLN A 152 15.22 7.62 20.36
N SER A 153 15.90 8.30 19.43
CA SER A 153 16.75 9.45 19.79
C SER A 153 15.99 10.62 20.42
N PHE A 154 14.70 10.79 20.10
CA PHE A 154 13.87 11.83 20.71
C PHE A 154 13.64 11.59 22.21
N SER A 155 13.52 10.32 22.61
CA SER A 155 13.35 9.91 24.01
C SER A 155 14.60 10.15 24.87
N TRP A 156 15.77 10.38 24.27
CA TRP A 156 17.01 10.64 25.00
C TRP A 156 17.29 12.13 25.24
N SER A 157 16.48 13.01 24.67
CA SER A 157 16.60 14.45 24.92
C SER A 157 16.19 14.81 26.35
N ASP A 158 16.89 15.78 26.97
CA ASP A 158 16.57 16.26 28.31
C ASP A 158 15.13 16.81 28.42
N ARG A 159 14.55 17.24 27.28
CA ARG A 159 13.17 17.69 27.16
C ARG A 159 12.15 16.55 27.23
N ALA A 160 12.51 15.34 26.81
CA ALA A 160 11.66 14.14 26.93
C ALA A 160 11.68 13.59 28.37
N LYS A 161 12.85 13.58 29.03
CA LYS A 161 13.00 13.16 30.44
C LYS A 161 12.21 14.03 31.43
N ALA A 162 12.02 15.32 31.11
CA ALA A 162 11.24 16.24 31.93
C ALA A 162 9.72 15.98 31.93
N ARG A 163 9.22 15.08 31.06
CA ARG A 163 7.78 14.74 30.94
C ARG A 163 7.41 13.35 31.48
N GLU A 164 8.38 12.63 32.05
CA GLU A 164 8.18 11.27 32.57
C GLU A 164 8.03 11.22 34.11
N ASN A 165 7.90 12.39 34.76
CA ASN A 165 7.59 12.55 36.20
C ASN A 165 6.20 13.15 36.41
#